data_AF-R5L1C5-F1
#
_entry.id   AF-R5L1C5-F1
#
_cell.length_a   1.000
_cell.length_b   1.000
_cell.length_c   1.000
_cell.angle_alpha   90.00
_cell.angle_beta   90.00
_cell.angle_gamma   90.00
#
_symmetry.space_group_name_H-M   'P 1'
#
loop_
_entity.id
_entity.type
_entity.pdbx_description
1 polymer ?
#
loop_
_entity_poly.entity_id
_entity_poly.type
_entity_poly.pdbx_seq_one_letter_code
_entity_poly.pdbx_strand_id
1 'polypeptide(L)'
;MKYTYAFSDEENTIEINKKWAGILNEFDKTEQSNDRSELRRKISLDADNAYSSWLEVTDPSIEKIINGESDLTNEERLHIAINKLKSKQKALIKAIYFDGVSVSEYAAKEGVKPSAISHRLQTAKRKLKKLF
;
A
#
# COMPACT_ATOMS: atom_id res chain seq x y z
N MET A 1 44.58 -30.37 2.02
CA MET A 1 43.45 -30.24 2.97
C MET A 1 42.23 -29.84 2.17
N LYS A 2 41.05 -30.36 2.49
CA LYS A 2 39.82 -29.94 1.81
C LYS A 2 39.25 -28.73 2.54
N TYR A 3 38.85 -27.72 1.79
CA TYR A 3 38.19 -26.52 2.28
C TYR A 3 36.90 -26.34 1.49
N THR A 4 35.81 -26.07 2.19
CA THR A 4 34.49 -25.83 1.60
C THR A 4 34.19 -24.35 1.69
N TYR A 5 33.95 -23.72 0.55
CA TYR A 5 33.48 -22.34 0.50
C TYR A 5 32.00 -22.33 0.09
N ALA A 6 31.16 -21.73 0.93
CA ALA A 6 29.72 -21.62 0.71
C ALA A 6 29.39 -20.25 0.13
N PHE A 7 28.84 -20.24 -1.09
CA PHE A 7 28.17 -19.08 -1.65
C PHE A 7 26.68 -19.12 -1.29
N SER A 8 25.94 -18.05 -1.58
CA SER A 8 24.50 -17.98 -1.32
C SER A 8 23.70 -19.09 -2.01
N ASP A 9 24.17 -19.57 -3.17
CA ASP A 9 23.43 -20.49 -4.01
C ASP A 9 24.09 -21.88 -4.14
N GLU A 10 25.40 -21.97 -3.90
CA GLU A 10 26.18 -23.19 -4.14
C GLU A 10 27.35 -23.34 -3.15
N GLU A 11 27.74 -24.59 -2.87
CA GLU A 11 28.93 -24.91 -2.06
C GLU A 11 30.00 -25.57 -2.93
N ASN A 12 31.22 -25.02 -2.88
CA ASN A 12 32.35 -25.52 -3.65
C ASN A 12 33.45 -26.05 -2.72
N THR A 13 33.87 -27.30 -2.96
CA THR A 13 34.96 -27.94 -2.20
C THR A 13 36.23 -27.99 -3.02
N ILE A 14 37.31 -27.44 -2.48
CA ILE A 14 38.61 -27.40 -3.15
C ILE A 14 39.72 -27.93 -2.25
N GLU A 15 40.75 -28.51 -2.87
CA GLU A 15 41.94 -28.96 -2.16
C GLU A 15 42.99 -27.85 -2.08
N ILE A 16 43.33 -27.45 -0.85
CA ILE A 16 44.24 -26.35 -0.57
C ILE A 16 45.40 -26.81 0.34
N ASN A 17 46.55 -26.15 0.20
CA ASN A 17 47.71 -26.28 1.09
C ASN A 17 47.38 -25.80 2.52
N LYS A 18 48.00 -26.44 3.52
CA LYS A 18 47.85 -26.16 4.95
C LYS A 18 48.12 -24.69 5.33
N LYS A 19 49.07 -24.00 4.69
CA LYS A 19 49.34 -22.57 4.96
C LYS A 19 48.11 -21.70 4.70
N TRP A 20 47.49 -21.90 3.54
CA TRP A 20 46.30 -21.14 3.13
C TRP A 20 45.06 -21.54 3.93
N ALA A 21 44.91 -22.82 4.25
CA ALA A 21 43.82 -23.29 5.12
C ALA A 21 43.88 -22.64 6.50
N GLY A 22 45.07 -22.38 7.06
CA GLY A 22 45.23 -21.64 8.31
C GLY A 22 44.71 -20.20 8.21
N ILE A 23 45.11 -19.48 7.16
CA ILE A 23 44.71 -18.09 6.92
C ILE A 23 43.18 -17.97 6.73
N LEU A 24 42.59 -18.86 5.92
CA LEU A 24 41.14 -18.85 5.68
C LEU A 24 40.35 -19.12 6.96
N ASN A 25 40.76 -20.10 7.77
CA ASN A 25 40.11 -20.38 9.05
C ASN A 25 40.22 -19.21 10.05
N GLU A 26 41.27 -18.40 9.99
CA GLU A 26 41.38 -17.18 10.79
C GLU A 26 40.38 -16.12 10.33
N PHE A 27 40.26 -15.92 9.01
CA PHE A 27 39.27 -15.01 8.43
C PHE A 27 37.84 -15.42 8.75
N ASP A 28 37.48 -16.70 8.61
CA ASP A 28 36.14 -17.19 8.95
C ASP A 28 35.77 -16.91 10.41
N LYS A 29 36.75 -17.06 11.33
CA LYS A 29 36.54 -16.73 12.74
C LYS A 29 36.33 -15.25 12.97
N THR A 30 37.10 -14.41 12.28
CA THR A 30 36.95 -12.95 12.35
C THR A 30 35.59 -12.52 11.80
N GLU A 31 35.18 -13.08 10.66
CA GLU A 31 33.88 -12.81 10.03
C GLU A 31 32.73 -13.21 10.96
N GLN A 32 32.74 -14.43 11.50
CA GLN A 32 31.74 -14.87 12.48
C GLN A 32 31.69 -13.99 13.74
N SER A 33 32.84 -13.47 14.19
CA SER A 33 32.91 -12.56 15.33
C SER A 33 32.27 -11.21 15.00
N ASN A 34 32.54 -10.68 13.81
CA ASN A 34 31.93 -9.45 13.30
C ASN A 34 30.42 -9.61 13.11
N ASP A 35 29.97 -10.71 12.51
CA ASP A 35 28.54 -11.00 12.33
C ASP A 35 27.81 -11.03 13.67
N ARG A 36 28.39 -11.68 14.69
CA ARG A 36 27.83 -11.66 16.06
C ARG A 36 27.78 -10.24 16.63
N SER A 37 28.74 -9.38 16.27
CA SER A 37 28.75 -7.97 16.66
C SER A 37 27.64 -7.18 15.96
N GLU A 38 27.46 -7.38 14.66
CA GLU A 38 26.41 -6.74 13.88
C GLU A 38 25.01 -7.21 14.29
N LEU A 39 24.83 -8.51 14.57
CA LEU A 39 23.56 -9.06 15.08
C LEU A 39 23.14 -8.42 16.41
N ARG A 40 24.09 -8.05 17.28
CA ARG A 40 23.77 -7.33 18.53
C ARG A 40 23.28 -5.90 18.31
N ARG A 41 23.54 -5.32 17.15
CA ARG A 41 23.09 -3.97 16.77
C ARG A 41 21.77 -3.99 16.00
N LYS A 42 21.36 -5.14 15.47
CA LYS A 42 20.06 -5.30 14.80
C LYS A 42 18.96 -5.15 15.85
N ILE A 43 18.03 -4.23 15.58
CA ILE A 43 16.83 -4.00 16.39
C ILE A 43 15.63 -4.38 15.51
N SER A 44 14.63 -5.04 16.10
CA SER A 44 13.38 -5.33 15.40
C SER A 44 12.66 -4.01 15.10
N LEU A 45 12.27 -3.82 13.83
CA LEU A 45 11.43 -2.69 13.41
C LEU A 45 9.95 -3.02 13.65
N ASP A 46 9.64 -3.42 14.87
CA ASP A 46 8.29 -3.74 15.30
C ASP A 46 7.83 -2.64 16.24
N ALA A 47 6.76 -1.92 15.88
CA ALA A 47 6.27 -0.78 16.65
C ALA A 47 5.64 -1.23 17.99
N ASP A 48 5.20 -2.48 18.09
CA ASP A 48 4.50 -3.03 19.26
C ASP A 48 5.47 -3.46 20.40
N ASN A 49 6.77 -3.21 20.26
CA ASN A 49 7.79 -3.54 21.28
C ASN A 49 7.97 -2.38 22.28
N ALA A 50 8.19 -2.68 23.56
CA ALA A 50 8.46 -1.67 24.59
C ALA A 50 9.72 -0.82 24.33
N TYR A 51 10.66 -1.32 23.50
CA TYR A 51 11.91 -0.63 23.16
C TYR A 51 11.88 0.14 21.82
N SER A 52 10.73 0.16 21.13
CA SER A 52 10.56 0.79 19.82
C SER A 52 9.77 2.10 19.86
N SER A 53 9.63 2.76 21.01
CA SER A 53 8.92 4.05 21.07
C SER A 53 9.55 5.13 20.15
N TRP A 54 10.83 5.00 19.78
CA TRP A 54 11.47 5.85 18.78
C TRP A 54 11.00 5.61 17.33
N LEU A 55 10.33 4.49 17.06
CA LEU A 55 9.65 4.19 15.78
C LEU A 55 8.24 4.78 15.71
N GLU A 56 7.66 5.19 16.85
CA GLU A 56 6.34 5.81 16.88
C GLU A 56 6.38 7.13 16.11
N VAL A 57 5.39 7.32 15.24
CA VAL A 57 5.28 8.54 14.44
C VAL A 57 4.81 9.67 15.33
N THR A 58 5.66 10.67 15.53
CA THR A 58 5.36 11.84 16.35
C THR A 58 4.76 13.00 15.55
N ASP A 59 4.83 12.95 14.21
CA ASP A 59 4.26 13.97 13.33
C ASP A 59 2.81 13.65 12.97
N PRO A 60 1.84 14.49 13.36
CA PRO A 60 0.42 14.30 13.04
C PRO A 60 0.13 14.21 11.52
N SER A 61 0.99 14.79 10.69
CA SER A 61 0.86 14.75 9.22
C SER A 61 1.19 13.37 8.67
N ILE A 62 2.20 12.70 9.26
CA ILE A 62 2.62 11.35 8.88
C ILE A 62 1.65 10.31 9.47
N GLU A 63 1.14 10.52 10.69
CA GLU A 63 0.10 9.66 11.28
C GLU A 63 -1.15 9.60 10.39
N LYS A 64 -1.59 10.72 9.82
CA LYS A 64 -2.73 10.78 8.89
C LYS A 64 -2.49 9.94 7.63
N ILE A 65 -1.29 10.04 7.05
CA ILE A 65 -0.90 9.24 5.88
C ILE A 65 -0.93 7.73 6.21
N ILE A 66 -0.36 7.33 7.34
CA ILE A 66 -0.31 5.93 7.79
C ILE A 66 -1.72 5.38 8.09
N ASN A 67 -2.57 6.18 8.72
CA ASN A 67 -3.95 5.83 9.03
C ASN A 67 -4.87 5.87 7.80
N GLY A 68 -4.34 6.16 6.60
CA GLY A 68 -5.10 6.22 5.36
C GLY A 68 -5.98 7.47 5.24
N GLU A 69 -5.88 8.40 6.18
CA GLU A 69 -6.30 9.80 6.03
C GLU A 69 -5.29 10.55 5.15
N SER A 70 -5.02 10.00 3.96
CA SER A 70 -4.34 10.78 2.93
C SER A 70 -5.18 12.01 2.61
N ASP A 71 -4.53 13.14 2.35
CA ASP A 71 -5.09 14.44 1.99
C ASP A 71 -5.88 14.40 0.66
N LEU A 72 -6.80 13.44 0.50
CA LEU A 72 -7.66 13.41 -0.67
C LEU A 72 -8.47 14.68 -0.66
N THR A 73 -8.27 15.45 -1.71
CA THR A 73 -9.11 16.60 -2.01
C THR A 73 -10.57 16.16 -2.01
N ASN A 74 -11.48 17.08 -1.67
CA ASN A 74 -12.92 16.78 -1.70
C ASN A 74 -13.36 16.18 -3.05
N GLU A 75 -12.66 16.52 -4.14
CA GLU A 75 -12.85 15.98 -5.48
C GLU A 75 -12.51 14.48 -5.55
N GLU A 76 -11.34 14.06 -5.07
CA GLU A 76 -10.94 12.64 -5.07
C GLU A 76 -11.86 11.80 -4.19
N ARG A 77 -12.25 12.32 -3.02
CA ARG A 77 -13.24 11.67 -2.13
C ARG A 77 -14.59 11.51 -2.84
N LEU A 78 -15.02 12.54 -3.58
CA LEU A 78 -16.24 12.49 -4.37
C LEU A 78 -16.14 11.45 -5.50
N HIS A 79 -15.00 11.38 -6.21
CA HIS A 79 -14.79 10.37 -7.27
C HIS A 79 -14.82 8.93 -6.72
N ILE A 80 -14.23 8.69 -5.54
CA ILE A 80 -14.31 7.40 -4.86
C ILE A 80 -15.75 7.08 -4.44
N ALA A 81 -16.46 8.06 -3.86
CA ALA A 81 -17.87 7.89 -3.49
C ALA A 81 -18.76 7.59 -4.71
N ILE A 82 -18.50 8.22 -5.86
CA ILE A 82 -19.19 7.95 -7.12
C ILE A 82 -18.88 6.52 -7.62
N ASN A 83 -17.65 6.04 -7.47
CA ASN A 83 -17.28 4.68 -7.85
C ASN A 83 -17.98 3.60 -7.01
N LYS A 84 -18.37 3.90 -5.77
CA LYS A 84 -19.12 2.98 -4.89
C LYS A 84 -20.63 2.90 -5.22
N LEU A 85 -21.15 3.74 -6.11
CA LEU A 85 -22.56 3.70 -6.53
C LEU A 85 -22.85 2.54 -7.51
N LYS A 86 -24.13 2.19 -7.66
CA LYS A 86 -24.57 1.24 -8.71
C LYS A 86 -24.28 1.82 -10.11
N SER A 87 -23.93 0.96 -11.07
CA SER A 87 -23.62 1.35 -12.46
C SER A 87 -24.65 2.32 -13.08
N LYS A 88 -25.96 2.01 -12.96
CA LYS A 88 -27.04 2.90 -13.44
C LYS A 88 -27.12 4.27 -12.74
N GLN A 89 -26.66 4.37 -11.50
CA GLN A 89 -26.61 5.63 -10.74
C GLN A 89 -25.39 6.46 -11.14
N LYS A 90 -24.24 5.79 -11.35
CA LYS A 90 -23.00 6.41 -11.85
C LYS A 90 -23.21 7.00 -13.24
N ALA A 91 -23.79 6.23 -14.16
CA ALA A 91 -24.10 6.71 -15.51
C ALA A 91 -25.04 7.93 -15.51
N LEU A 92 -26.07 7.91 -14.65
CA LEU A 92 -26.99 9.02 -14.49
C LEU A 92 -26.31 10.30 -13.98
N ILE A 93 -25.45 10.19 -12.96
CA ILE A 93 -24.69 11.33 -12.43
C ILE A 93 -23.72 11.87 -13.48
N LYS A 94 -23.04 10.98 -14.21
CA LYS A 94 -22.12 11.36 -15.28
C LYS A 94 -22.84 12.17 -16.37
N ALA A 95 -23.96 11.65 -16.86
CA ALA A 95 -24.72 12.29 -17.92
C ALA A 95 -25.21 13.70 -17.54
N ILE A 96 -25.68 13.89 -16.30
CA ILE A 96 -26.28 15.17 -15.87
C ILE A 96 -25.23 16.19 -15.46
N TYR A 97 -24.24 15.78 -14.66
CA TYR A 97 -23.29 16.72 -14.05
C TYR A 97 -21.99 16.91 -14.83
N PHE A 98 -21.57 15.91 -15.63
CA PHE A 98 -20.32 15.97 -16.41
C PHE A 98 -20.60 16.18 -17.90
N ASP A 99 -21.59 15.49 -18.46
CA ASP A 99 -21.91 15.57 -19.90
C ASP A 99 -22.97 16.65 -20.22
N GLY A 100 -23.53 17.32 -19.20
CA GLY A 100 -24.47 18.43 -19.36
C GLY A 100 -25.86 18.07 -19.91
N VAL A 101 -26.24 16.79 -19.90
CA VAL A 101 -27.51 16.31 -20.44
C VAL A 101 -28.66 16.69 -19.49
N SER A 102 -29.73 17.28 -20.03
CA SER A 102 -30.91 17.60 -19.23
C SER A 102 -31.63 16.35 -18.74
N VAL A 103 -32.30 16.44 -17.58
CA VAL A 103 -33.07 15.33 -17.01
C VAL A 103 -34.16 14.84 -17.99
N SER A 104 -34.77 15.76 -18.74
CA SER A 104 -35.76 15.48 -19.79
C SER A 104 -35.16 14.71 -20.96
N GLU A 105 -33.99 15.10 -21.46
CA GLU A 105 -33.33 14.41 -22.57
C GLU A 105 -32.85 13.02 -22.17
N TYR A 106 -32.30 12.88 -20.95
CA TYR A 106 -31.90 11.57 -20.43
C TYR A 106 -33.11 10.65 -20.26
N ALA A 107 -34.23 11.19 -19.77
CA ALA A 107 -35.49 10.47 -19.64
C ALA A 107 -36.04 10.03 -21.00
N ALA A 108 -36.00 10.89 -22.01
CA ALA A 108 -36.39 10.56 -23.38
C ALA A 108 -35.52 9.44 -23.98
N LYS A 109 -34.20 9.47 -23.76
CA LYS A 109 -33.28 8.42 -24.21
C LYS A 109 -33.55 7.05 -23.55
N GLU A 110 -33.88 7.03 -22.26
CA GLU A 110 -34.23 5.79 -21.56
C GLU A 110 -35.71 5.37 -21.78
N GLY A 111 -36.54 6.20 -22.41
CA GLY A 111 -37.97 5.93 -22.62
C GLY A 111 -38.81 6.00 -21.33
N VAL A 112 -38.39 6.81 -20.35
CA VAL A 112 -39.00 6.91 -19.03
C VAL A 112 -39.54 8.31 -18.78
N LYS A 113 -40.53 8.46 -17.89
CA LYS A 113 -41.01 9.78 -17.44
C LYS A 113 -39.89 10.54 -16.68
N PRO A 114 -39.75 11.87 -16.88
CA PRO A 114 -38.75 12.69 -16.18
C PRO A 114 -38.81 12.56 -14.65
N SER A 115 -40.00 12.39 -14.07
CA SER A 115 -40.18 12.20 -12.62
C SER A 115 -39.46 10.98 -12.06
N ALA A 116 -39.39 9.87 -12.81
CA ALA A 116 -38.69 8.67 -12.38
C ALA A 116 -37.17 8.89 -12.35
N ILE A 117 -36.63 9.68 -13.28
CA ILE A 117 -35.22 10.06 -13.28
C ILE A 117 -34.91 10.96 -12.07
N SER A 118 -35.78 11.92 -11.75
CA SER A 118 -35.65 12.75 -10.54
C SER A 118 -35.60 11.91 -9.25
N HIS A 119 -36.48 10.90 -9.12
CA HIS A 119 -36.44 9.99 -7.96
C HIS A 119 -35.16 9.14 -7.90
N ARG A 120 -34.67 8.65 -9.05
CA ARG A 120 -33.40 7.92 -9.13
C ARG A 120 -32.22 8.81 -8.74
N LEU A 121 -32.21 10.06 -9.19
CA LEU A 121 -31.20 11.05 -8.83
C LEU A 121 -31.21 11.33 -7.33
N GLN A 122 -32.39 11.52 -6.74
CA GLN A 122 -32.52 11.75 -5.30
C GLN A 122 -31.98 10.57 -4.49
N THR A 123 -32.24 9.35 -4.92
CA THR A 123 -31.71 8.13 -4.27
C THR A 123 -30.19 8.05 -4.40
N ALA A 124 -29.63 8.41 -5.56
CA ALA A 124 -28.19 8.47 -5.76
C ALA A 124 -27.53 9.52 -4.84
N LYS A 125 -28.13 10.72 -4.73
CA LYS A 125 -27.69 11.79 -3.82
C LYS A 125 -27.72 11.36 -2.34
N ARG A 126 -28.79 10.69 -1.89
CA ARG A 126 -28.87 10.16 -0.51
C ARG A 126 -27.78 9.14 -0.21
N LYS A 127 -27.36 8.34 -1.21
CA LYS A 127 -26.25 7.40 -1.06
C LYS A 127 -24.91 8.11 -1.03
N LEU A 128 -24.69 9.09 -1.91
CA LEU A 128 -23.48 9.91 -1.89
C LEU A 128 -23.29 10.59 -0.55
N LYS A 129 -24.34 11.20 0.03
CA LYS A 129 -24.30 11.81 1.38
C LYS A 129 -23.96 10.84 2.52
N LYS A 130 -24.07 9.53 2.31
CA LYS A 130 -23.67 8.51 3.30
C LYS A 130 -22.22 8.07 3.11
N LEU A 131 -21.68 8.26 1.91
CA LEU A 131 -20.33 7.85 1.51
C LEU A 131 -19.32 9.01 1.57
N PHE A 132 -19.85 10.24 1.57
CA PHE A 132 -19.19 11.53 1.66
C PHE A 132 -20.01 12.38 2.63
#